data_AF-A0A815WAZ4-F1
#
_entry.id   AF-A0A815WAZ4-F1
#
_cell.length_a   1.000
_cell.length_b   1.000
_cell.length_c   1.000
_cell.angle_alpha   90.00
_cell.angle_beta   90.00
_cell.angle_gamma   90.00
#
_symmetry.space_group_name_H-M   'P 1'
#
loop_
_entity.id
_entity.type
_entity.pdbx_description
1 polymer ?
#
loop_
_entity_poly.entity_id
_entity_poly.type
_entity_poly.pdbx_seq_one_letter_code
_entity_poly.pdbx_strand_id
1 'polypeptide(L)'
;MEYPIQWTEKELNDASWLGPHRLLLFICIQNPNDQWNITAQINNNSIIVHKGYNTRDHIDKDRFMGFYLDLTNIVIQSNKEYYLSLNMPEFHSGQFQGLFLENIERIFVRP
;
A
#
# COMPACT_ATOMS: atom_id res chain seq x y z
N MET A 1 -11.77 4.19 25.04
CA MET A 1 -10.56 4.24 24.18
C MET A 1 -10.17 5.68 24.05
N GLU A 2 -8.95 6.02 24.44
CA GLU A 2 -8.39 7.37 24.34
C GLU A 2 -7.48 7.41 23.11
N TYR A 3 -7.58 8.47 22.31
CA TYR A 3 -6.67 8.70 21.20
C TYR A 3 -5.44 9.48 21.70
N PRO A 4 -4.26 9.25 21.12
CA PRO A 4 -3.97 8.33 20.01
C PRO A 4 -3.91 6.86 20.48
N ILE A 5 -4.51 5.96 19.69
CA ILE A 5 -4.37 4.51 19.92
C ILE A 5 -2.92 4.15 19.60
N GLN A 6 -2.22 3.56 20.58
CA GLN A 6 -0.85 3.06 20.42
C GLN A 6 -0.89 1.68 19.78
N TRP A 7 -0.88 1.63 18.45
CA TRP A 7 -0.79 0.38 17.71
C TRP A 7 0.60 -0.22 17.83
N THR A 8 0.67 -1.53 18.08
CA THR A 8 1.93 -2.27 18.02
C THR A 8 2.39 -2.43 16.57
N GLU A 9 3.70 -2.64 16.38
CA GLU A 9 4.27 -2.91 15.06
C GLU A 9 3.62 -4.14 14.40
N LYS A 10 3.34 -5.19 15.20
CA LYS A 10 2.62 -6.38 14.72
C LYS A 10 1.23 -6.04 14.20
N GLU A 11 0.49 -5.19 14.90
CA GLU A 11 -0.85 -4.79 14.47
C GLU A 11 -0.81 -3.98 13.18
N LEU A 12 0.14 -3.04 13.06
CA LEU A 12 0.32 -2.26 11.84
C LEU A 12 0.76 -3.12 10.65
N ASN A 13 1.60 -4.13 10.88
CA ASN A 13 2.07 -5.03 9.83
C ASN A 13 1.00 -6.00 9.34
N ASP A 14 0.24 -6.58 10.26
CA ASP A 14 -0.79 -7.56 9.91
C ASP A 14 -2.09 -6.91 9.41
N ALA A 15 -2.39 -5.70 9.86
CA ALA A 15 -3.64 -4.99 9.61
C ALA A 15 -3.34 -3.55 9.20
N SER A 16 -3.01 -3.38 7.91
CA SER A 16 -2.61 -2.10 7.35
C SER A 16 -3.63 -0.97 7.57
N TRP A 17 -4.92 -1.31 7.66
CA TRP A 17 -6.02 -0.37 7.91
C TRP A 17 -6.06 0.21 9.33
N LEU A 18 -5.33 -0.36 10.30
CA LEU A 18 -5.30 0.15 11.67
C LEU A 18 -4.41 1.39 11.83
N GLY A 19 -3.48 1.63 10.90
CA GLY A 19 -2.53 2.72 10.97
C GLY A 19 -2.86 3.87 10.02
N PRO A 20 -3.83 4.75 10.36
CA PRO A 20 -4.24 5.82 9.43
C PRO A 20 -3.18 6.91 9.25
N HIS A 21 -2.15 6.94 10.12
CA HIS A 21 -0.96 7.77 9.97
C HIS A 21 0.00 7.30 8.86
N ARG A 22 -0.22 6.11 8.29
CA ARG A 22 0.61 5.60 7.20
C ARG A 22 0.25 6.31 5.89
N LEU A 23 1.14 6.25 4.91
CA LEU A 23 0.87 6.67 3.54
C LEU A 23 0.96 5.43 2.65
N LEU A 24 -0.18 4.82 2.34
CA LEU A 24 -0.22 3.60 1.54
C LEU A 24 -0.61 3.94 0.10
N LEU A 25 0.07 3.36 -0.88
CA LEU A 25 -0.28 3.49 -2.29
C LEU A 25 -0.72 2.12 -2.83
N PHE A 26 -2.00 1.98 -3.13
CA PHE A 26 -2.58 0.77 -3.67
C PHE A 26 -2.44 0.71 -5.19
N ILE A 27 -2.00 -0.44 -5.70
CA ILE A 27 -1.84 -0.73 -7.13
C ILE A 27 -3.11 -1.46 -7.58
N CYS A 28 -4.05 -0.72 -8.15
CA CYS A 28 -5.37 -1.24 -8.48
C CYS A 28 -5.31 -1.98 -9.82
N ILE A 29 -5.49 -3.31 -9.75
CA ILE A 29 -5.47 -4.21 -10.90
C ILE A 29 -6.70 -5.11 -10.82
N GLN A 30 -7.43 -5.23 -11.93
CA GLN A 30 -8.56 -6.14 -12.04
C GLN A 30 -8.08 -7.60 -12.08
N ASN A 31 -8.69 -8.45 -11.26
CA ASN A 31 -8.33 -9.87 -11.10
C ASN A 31 -6.82 -10.06 -10.85
N PRO A 32 -6.28 -9.49 -9.75
CA PRO A 32 -4.85 -9.54 -9.48
C PRO A 32 -4.43 -10.98 -9.13
N ASN A 33 -3.20 -11.36 -9.47
CA ASN A 33 -2.65 -12.66 -9.17
C ASN A 33 -1.50 -12.53 -8.17
N ASP A 34 -1.59 -13.24 -7.04
CA ASP A 34 -0.60 -13.19 -5.96
C ASP A 34 0.75 -13.83 -6.34
N GLN A 35 0.84 -14.54 -7.47
CA GLN A 35 2.09 -15.09 -8.00
C GLN A 35 2.87 -14.11 -8.87
N TRP A 36 2.30 -12.95 -9.22
CA TRP A 36 3.02 -11.96 -10.00
C TRP A 36 4.15 -11.31 -9.19
N ASN A 37 5.28 -11.08 -9.87
CA ASN A 37 6.42 -10.36 -9.32
C ASN A 37 6.38 -8.92 -9.82
N ILE A 38 5.76 -8.04 -9.03
CA ILE A 38 5.77 -6.60 -9.26
C ILE A 38 6.92 -5.99 -8.48
N THR A 39 7.74 -5.17 -9.12
CA THR A 39 8.79 -4.40 -8.45
C THR A 39 8.55 -2.92 -8.61
N ALA A 40 9.03 -2.14 -7.64
CA ALA A 40 8.84 -0.70 -7.63
C ALA A 40 10.14 0.02 -7.28
N GLN A 41 10.28 1.22 -7.82
CA GLN A 41 11.36 2.14 -7.47
C GLN A 41 10.81 3.54 -7.25
N ILE A 42 11.36 4.24 -6.25
CA ILE A 42 11.15 5.67 -6.08
C ILE A 42 12.48 6.40 -6.22
N ASN A 43 12.55 7.35 -7.16
CA ASN A 43 13.79 8.08 -7.47
C ASN A 43 14.98 7.12 -7.70
N ASN A 44 14.76 6.03 -8.44
CA ASN A 44 15.71 4.94 -8.73
C ASN A 44 16.10 4.04 -7.54
N ASN A 45 15.55 4.25 -6.34
CA ASN A 45 15.75 3.36 -5.21
C ASN A 45 14.66 2.28 -5.19
N SER A 46 15.05 1.01 -5.18
CA SER A 46 14.13 -0.11 -5.03
C SER A 46 13.38 -0.04 -3.71
N ILE A 47 12.08 -0.27 -3.77
CA ILE A 47 11.20 -0.32 -2.59
C ILE A 47 10.40 -1.62 -2.60
N ILE A 48 9.94 -2.02 -1.41
CA ILE A 48 9.19 -3.27 -1.24
C ILE A 48 7.76 -3.08 -1.77
N VAL A 49 7.33 -4.02 -2.60
CA VAL A 49 5.93 -4.16 -3.00
C VAL A 49 5.29 -5.23 -2.13
N HIS A 50 4.30 -4.84 -1.35
CA HIS A 50 3.59 -5.73 -0.45
C HIS A 50 2.37 -6.33 -1.14
N LYS A 51 1.99 -7.54 -0.71
CA LYS A 51 0.73 -8.19 -1.10
C LYS A 51 -0.32 -7.87 -0.04
N GLY A 52 -1.49 -7.42 -0.49
CA GLY A 52 -2.65 -7.16 0.36
C GLY A 52 -3.65 -8.31 0.29
N TYR A 53 -4.12 -8.76 1.45
CA TYR A 53 -5.18 -9.75 1.59
C TYR A 53 -6.28 -9.19 2.49
N ASN A 54 -7.53 -9.59 2.26
CA ASN A 54 -8.67 -9.13 3.08
C ASN A 54 -8.85 -9.94 4.38
N THR A 55 -7.89 -10.81 4.74
CA THR A 55 -7.89 -11.56 6.00
C THR A 55 -6.48 -11.69 6.57
N ARG A 56 -6.40 -11.76 7.89
CA ARG A 56 -5.13 -11.89 8.63
C ARG A 56 -4.61 -13.33 8.65
N ASP A 57 -5.49 -14.29 8.93
CA ASP A 57 -5.10 -15.66 9.29
C ASP A 57 -5.22 -16.66 8.14
N HIS A 58 -5.78 -16.24 6.99
CA HIS A 58 -5.94 -17.07 5.81
C HIS A 58 -5.38 -16.34 4.59
N ILE A 59 -4.08 -16.52 4.36
CA ILE A 59 -3.39 -15.96 3.21
C ILE A 59 -3.49 -16.97 2.05
N ASP A 60 -4.39 -16.70 1.11
CA ASP A 60 -4.53 -17.46 -0.13
C ASP A 60 -5.04 -16.58 -1.29
N LYS A 61 -5.02 -17.17 -2.49
CA LYS A 61 -5.36 -16.51 -3.75
C LYS A 61 -6.78 -15.94 -3.79
N ASP A 62 -7.75 -16.52 -3.07
CA ASP A 62 -9.16 -16.11 -3.14
C ASP A 62 -9.43 -14.90 -2.23
N ARG A 63 -8.47 -14.60 -1.35
CA ARG A 63 -8.47 -13.45 -0.42
C ARG A 63 -7.50 -12.36 -0.85
N PHE A 64 -6.76 -12.58 -1.94
CA PHE A 64 -5.82 -11.61 -2.47
C PHE A 64 -6.55 -10.42 -3.08
N MET A 65 -6.18 -9.22 -2.61
CA MET A 65 -6.82 -7.98 -3.05
C MET A 65 -5.96 -7.19 -4.04
N GLY A 66 -4.64 -7.41 -4.03
CA GLY A 66 -3.71 -6.71 -4.91
C GLY A 66 -2.43 -6.34 -4.19
N PHE A 67 -1.75 -5.33 -4.72
CA PHE A 67 -0.43 -4.92 -4.24
C PHE A 67 -0.48 -3.51 -3.67
N TYR A 68 0.40 -3.22 -2.73
CA TYR A 68 0.55 -1.86 -2.22
C TYR A 68 2.00 -1.53 -1.86
N LEU A 69 2.29 -0.24 -1.77
CA LEU A 69 3.54 0.32 -1.29
C LEU A 69 3.27 1.03 0.04
N ASP A 70 4.15 0.87 1.02
CA ASP A 70 4.18 1.73 2.19
C ASP A 70 5.17 2.87 1.96
N LEU A 71 4.66 4.08 1.77
CA LEU A 71 5.42 5.28 1.46
C LEU A 71 5.71 6.13 2.70
N THR A 72 5.23 5.72 3.88
CA THR A 72 5.25 6.52 5.12
C THR A 72 6.64 7.08 5.45
N ASN A 73 7.67 6.26 5.29
CA ASN A 73 9.07 6.63 5.59
C ASN A 73 9.86 7.06 4.35
N ILE A 74 9.23 7.12 3.17
CA ILE A 74 9.87 7.49 1.91
C ILE A 74 9.49 8.92 1.51
N VAL A 75 8.20 9.23 1.58
CA VAL A 75 7.62 10.53 1.23
C VAL A 75 7.55 11.40 2.48
N ILE A 76 8.73 11.84 2.93
CA ILE A 76 8.89 12.59 4.18
C ILE A 76 8.92 14.11 3.99
N GLN A 77 9.13 14.59 2.76
CA GLN A 77 9.21 16.03 2.45
C GLN A 77 7.98 16.49 1.70
N SER A 78 7.30 17.51 2.22
CA SER A 78 6.25 18.22 1.49
C SER A 78 6.85 19.02 0.34
N ASN A 79 6.06 19.22 -0.73
CA ASN A 79 6.43 19.98 -1.93
C ASN A 79 7.66 19.45 -2.69
N LYS A 80 8.04 18.20 -2.44
CA LYS A 80 9.03 17.49 -3.25
C LYS A 80 8.34 16.55 -4.21
N GLU A 81 8.78 16.54 -5.46
CA GLU A 81 8.36 15.53 -6.43
C GLU A 81 9.07 14.20 -6.19
N TYR A 82 8.31 13.11 -6.31
CA TYR A 82 8.80 11.76 -6.23
C TYR A 82 8.38 11.01 -7.50
N TYR A 83 9.34 10.36 -8.14
CA TYR A 83 9.12 9.61 -9.37
C TYR A 83 9.00 8.13 -9.02
N LEU A 84 7.81 7.56 -9.20
CA LEU A 84 7.54 6.15 -9.01
C LEU A 84 7.59 5.42 -10.36
N SER A 85 8.38 4.36 -10.41
CA SER A 85 8.43 3.43 -11.53
C SER A 85 7.98 2.06 -11.06
N LEU A 86 7.10 1.42 -11.83
CA LEU A 86 6.62 0.06 -11.59
C LEU A 86 7.06 -0.84 -12.75
N ASN A 87 7.64 -1.99 -12.41
CA ASN A 87 7.79 -3.08 -13.36
C ASN A 87 6.67 -4.08 -13.10
N MET A 88 5.80 -4.26 -14.10
CA MET A 88 4.57 -5.02 -14.00
C MET A 88 4.52 -6.09 -15.10
N PRO A 89 3.81 -7.20 -14.88
CA PRO A 89 3.57 -8.17 -15.95
C PRO A 89 2.73 -7.53 -17.07
N GLU A 90 2.67 -8.21 -18.22
CA GLU A 90 1.77 -7.81 -19.29
C GLU A 90 0.31 -7.94 -18.84
N PHE A 91 -0.48 -6.91 -19.15
CA PHE A 91 -1.87 -6.80 -18.77
C PHE A 91 -2.78 -6.72 -19.99
N HIS A 92 -4.00 -7.21 -19.86
CA HIS A 92 -5.05 -6.90 -20.80
C HIS A 92 -5.47 -5.43 -20.68
N SER A 93 -6.01 -4.86 -21.76
CA SER A 93 -6.53 -3.49 -21.74
C SER A 93 -7.59 -3.33 -20.64
N GLY A 94 -7.47 -2.27 -19.84
CA GLY A 94 -8.37 -1.99 -18.71
C GLY A 94 -8.09 -2.77 -17.43
N GLN A 95 -7.13 -3.71 -17.45
CA GLN A 95 -6.80 -4.49 -16.26
C GLN A 95 -6.03 -3.67 -15.21
N PHE A 96 -5.08 -2.83 -15.65
CA PHE A 96 -4.47 -1.84 -14.76
C PHE A 96 -5.40 -0.62 -14.66
N GLN A 97 -5.87 -0.33 -13.45
CA GLN A 97 -6.86 0.71 -13.18
C GLN A 97 -6.24 1.99 -12.62
N GLY A 98 -4.99 1.92 -12.13
CA GLY A 98 -4.23 3.06 -11.65
C GLY A 98 -3.63 2.85 -10.27
N LEU A 99 -3.14 3.95 -9.71
CA LEU A 99 -2.54 4.01 -8.38
C LEU A 99 -3.37 4.92 -7.50
N PHE A 100 -3.70 4.45 -6.31
CA PHE A 100 -4.60 5.15 -5.39
C PHE A 100 -3.90 5.33 -4.06
N LEU A 101 -3.79 6.57 -3.60
CA LEU A 101 -3.36 6.83 -2.22
C LEU A 101 -4.51 6.41 -1.31
N GLU A 102 -4.23 5.43 -0.49
CA GLU A 102 -5.09 4.97 0.57
C GLU A 102 -4.78 5.75 1.84
N ASN A 103 -5.79 5.85 2.70
CA ASN A 103 -5.91 6.69 3.90
C ASN A 103 -6.65 8.01 3.64
N ILE A 104 -7.89 8.06 4.12
CA ILE A 104 -8.71 9.26 4.22
C ILE A 104 -9.05 9.45 5.70
N GLU A 105 -8.30 10.29 6.40
CA GLU A 105 -8.72 10.80 7.71
C GLU A 105 -9.58 12.05 7.53
N ARG A 106 -10.74 12.09 8.20
CA ARG A 106 -11.67 13.22 8.15
C ARG A 106 -11.21 14.41 9.02
N ILE A 107 -10.34 14.18 10.01
CA ILE A 107 -10.03 15.14 11.06
C ILE A 107 -8.51 15.18 11.29
N PHE A 108 -7.90 16.35 11.05
CA PHE A 108 -6.54 16.65 11.47
C PHE A 108 -6.54 16.88 12.99
N VAL A 109 -6.28 15.84 13.77
CA VAL A 109 -5.98 16.00 15.20
C VAL A 109 -4.47 16.16 15.31
N ARG A 110 -4.01 17.33 15.76
CA ARG A 110 -2.58 17.50 16.05
C ARG A 110 -2.17 16.45 17.10
N PRO A 111 -1.11 15.66 16.86
CA PRO A 111 -0.54 14.81 17.90
C PRO A 111 0.00 15.63 19.06
#